data_AF-A0A1C5V038-F1
#
_entry.id   AF-A0A1C5V038-F1
#
_cell.length_a   1.000
_cell.length_b   1.000
_cell.length_c   1.000
_cell.angle_alpha   90.00
_cell.angle_beta   90.00
_cell.angle_gamma   90.00
#
_symmetry.space_group_name_H-M   'P 1'
#
loop_
_entity.id
_entity.type
_entity.pdbx_description
1 polymer ?
#
loop_
_entity_poly.entity_id
_entity_poly.type
_entity_poly.pdbx_seq_one_letter_code
_entity_poly.pdbx_strand_id
1 'polypeptide(L)'
;MKAKKVTPLEEINKLYRIRWSEETSFRELKYTIGLINWHSSKYDGILQEINARMILYNFCELATSHAVVKTSKNTKHVYKINFATAVNICRAYLKHGGDETETMLLIQKYLTPVRYNRKYPIHLRPKRNRDFMYRVA
;
A
#
# COMPACT_ATOMS: atom_id res chain seq x y z
N MET A 1 8.54 26.05 -30.30
CA MET A 1 8.45 25.21 -29.08
C MET A 1 9.72 24.37 -28.98
N LYS A 2 10.59 24.61 -27.99
CA LYS A 2 11.82 23.80 -27.83
C LYS A 2 11.44 22.47 -27.18
N ALA A 3 11.67 21.36 -27.87
CA ALA A 3 11.54 20.02 -27.31
C ALA A 3 12.45 19.89 -26.09
N LYS A 4 11.86 19.64 -24.92
CA LYS A 4 12.60 19.40 -23.69
C LYS A 4 13.30 18.05 -23.85
N LYS A 5 14.60 18.05 -24.12
CA LYS A 5 15.41 16.82 -24.13
C LYS A 5 15.37 16.24 -22.72
N VAL A 6 14.63 15.15 -22.54
CA VAL A 6 14.61 14.39 -21.29
C VAL A 6 16.03 13.95 -21.03
N THR A 7 16.57 14.31 -19.87
CA THR A 7 17.93 13.92 -19.51
C THR A 7 17.92 12.45 -19.06
N PRO A 8 18.98 11.67 -19.32
CA PRO A 8 19.05 10.27 -18.88
C PRO A 8 18.78 10.10 -17.37
N LEU A 9 19.13 11.10 -16.56
CA LEU A 9 18.89 11.08 -15.11
C LEU A 9 17.41 11.18 -14.73
N GLU A 10 16.61 11.99 -15.45
CA GLU A 10 15.17 12.09 -15.22
C GLU A 10 14.46 10.76 -15.54
N GLU A 11 14.88 10.07 -16.61
CA GLU A 11 14.38 8.74 -16.97
C GLU A 11 14.72 7.68 -15.93
N ILE A 12 15.98 7.62 -15.49
CA ILE A 12 16.42 6.68 -14.45
C ILE A 12 15.62 6.91 -13.15
N ASN A 13 15.42 8.15 -12.75
CA ASN A 13 14.61 8.49 -11.58
C ASN A 13 13.14 8.07 -11.74
N LYS A 14 12.57 8.21 -12.94
CA LYS A 14 11.20 7.76 -13.23
C LYS A 14 11.09 6.24 -13.15
N LEU A 15 12.02 5.50 -13.76
CA LEU A 15 12.07 4.04 -13.71
C LEU A 15 12.20 3.54 -12.26
N TYR A 16 13.06 4.20 -11.47
CA TYR A 16 13.22 3.85 -10.06
C TYR A 16 11.94 4.05 -9.26
N ARG A 17 11.20 5.13 -9.52
CA ARG A 17 9.89 5.39 -8.88
C ARG A 17 8.86 4.32 -9.22
N ILE A 18 8.76 3.91 -10.50
CA ILE A 18 7.84 2.85 -10.95
C ILE A 18 8.19 1.52 -10.28
N ARG A 19 9.48 1.16 -10.21
CA ARG A 19 9.93 -0.05 -9.53
C ARG A 19 9.56 -0.04 -8.03
N TRP A 20 9.70 1.12 -7.38
CA TRP A 20 9.38 1.27 -5.96
C TRP A 20 7.87 1.24 -5.67
N SER A 21 7.04 1.76 -6.58
CA SER A 21 5.58 1.64 -6.43
C SER A 21 5.15 0.18 -6.42
N GLU A 22 5.73 -0.67 -7.26
CA GLU A 22 5.45 -2.11 -7.26
C GLU A 22 5.75 -2.76 -5.90
N GLU A 23 6.93 -2.50 -5.31
CA GLU A 23 7.28 -3.02 -3.98
C GLU A 23 6.28 -2.58 -2.90
N THR A 24 5.79 -1.34 -3.02
CA THR A 24 4.80 -0.78 -2.09
C THR A 24 3.45 -1.47 -2.25
N SER A 25 2.98 -1.66 -3.49
CA SER A 25 1.76 -2.39 -3.81
C SER A 25 1.79 -3.83 -3.32
N PHE A 26 2.89 -4.57 -3.54
CA PHE A 26 3.03 -5.93 -2.99
C PHE A 26 3.05 -5.95 -1.47
N ARG A 27 3.60 -4.92 -0.82
CA ARG A 27 3.54 -4.81 0.65
C ARG A 27 2.11 -4.59 1.12
N GLU A 28 1.34 -3.74 0.46
CA GLU A 28 -0.06 -3.48 0.77
C GLU A 28 -0.93 -4.73 0.53
N LEU A 29 -0.73 -5.41 -0.59
CA LEU A 29 -1.39 -6.68 -0.88
C LEU A 29 -1.10 -7.75 0.20
N LYS A 30 0.16 -7.87 0.62
CA LYS A 30 0.54 -8.84 1.67
C LYS A 30 -0.04 -8.51 3.03
N TYR A 31 0.18 -7.29 3.52
CA TYR A 31 -0.06 -6.95 4.92
C TYR A 31 -1.37 -6.18 5.16
N THR A 32 -1.84 -5.42 4.19
CA THR A 32 -3.08 -4.63 4.32
C THR A 32 -4.28 -5.44 3.83
N ILE A 33 -4.16 -6.09 2.68
CA ILE A 33 -5.20 -7.00 2.17
C ILE A 33 -5.11 -8.39 2.84
N GLY A 34 -3.93 -8.82 3.29
CA GLY A 34 -3.78 -10.08 4.01
C GLY A 34 -3.61 -11.30 3.09
N LEU A 35 -2.80 -11.16 2.03
CA LEU A 35 -2.38 -12.27 1.14
C LEU A 35 -1.48 -13.29 1.84
N ILE A 36 -0.96 -13.02 3.03
CA ILE A 36 -0.02 -13.92 3.72
C ILE A 36 -0.73 -15.15 4.29
N ASN A 37 -1.97 -15.00 4.75
CA ASN A 37 -2.70 -16.04 5.49
C ASN A 37 -3.81 -16.60 4.62
N TRP A 38 -3.71 -17.88 4.25
CA TRP A 38 -4.70 -18.62 3.48
C TRP A 38 -5.56 -19.49 4.40
N HIS A 39 -6.80 -19.74 4.01
CA HIS A 39 -7.72 -20.59 4.78
C HIS A 39 -7.86 -21.99 4.15
N SER A 40 -7.83 -22.08 2.82
CA SER A 40 -7.88 -23.33 2.10
C SER A 40 -6.57 -24.11 2.19
N SER A 41 -6.67 -25.42 2.39
CA SER A 41 -5.58 -26.39 2.21
C SER A 41 -5.52 -26.97 0.79
N LYS A 42 -6.60 -26.84 0.01
CA LYS A 42 -6.68 -27.31 -1.38
C LYS A 42 -6.06 -26.30 -2.34
N TYR A 43 -5.33 -26.78 -3.34
CA TYR A 43 -4.67 -25.95 -4.36
C TYR A 43 -5.64 -24.97 -5.05
N ASP A 44 -6.77 -25.46 -5.55
CA ASP A 44 -7.74 -24.61 -6.26
C ASP A 44 -8.33 -23.53 -5.35
N GLY A 45 -8.55 -23.84 -4.07
CA GLY A 45 -9.03 -22.87 -3.09
C GLY A 45 -7.98 -21.80 -2.76
N ILE A 46 -6.70 -22.17 -2.71
CA ILE A 46 -5.60 -21.20 -2.56
C ILE A 46 -5.54 -20.27 -3.78
N LEU A 47 -5.68 -20.81 -4.99
CA LEU A 47 -5.69 -20.01 -6.21
C LEU A 47 -6.88 -19.04 -6.26
N GLN A 48 -8.06 -19.51 -5.86
CA GLN A 48 -9.26 -18.67 -5.73
C GLN A 48 -9.04 -17.55 -4.70
N GLU A 49 -8.44 -17.87 -3.57
CA GLU A 49 -8.11 -16.92 -2.51
C GLU A 49 -7.09 -15.85 -2.93
N ILE A 50 -6.08 -16.22 -3.74
CA ILE A 50 -5.13 -15.28 -4.36
C ILE A 50 -5.89 -14.33 -5.28
N ASN A 51 -6.70 -14.88 -6.19
CA ASN A 51 -7.44 -14.10 -7.18
C ASN A 51 -8.44 -13.13 -6.51
N ALA A 52 -9.17 -13.59 -5.49
CA ALA A 52 -10.10 -12.75 -4.74
C ALA A 52 -9.39 -11.57 -4.05
N ARG A 53 -8.22 -11.81 -3.46
CA ARG A 53 -7.43 -10.74 -2.81
C ARG A 53 -6.83 -9.76 -3.82
N MET A 54 -6.41 -10.22 -5.00
CA MET A 54 -5.98 -9.35 -6.10
C MET A 54 -7.12 -8.45 -6.60
N ILE A 55 -8.31 -9.02 -6.79
CA ILE A 55 -9.51 -8.26 -7.18
C ILE A 55 -9.86 -7.22 -6.10
N LEU A 56 -9.81 -7.60 -4.83
CA LEU A 56 -10.07 -6.68 -3.72
C LEU A 56 -9.05 -5.53 -3.68
N TYR A 57 -7.77 -5.81 -3.93
CA TYR A 57 -6.74 -4.77 -4.02
C TYR A 57 -7.06 -3.78 -5.14
N ASN A 58 -7.34 -4.28 -6.34
CA ASN A 58 -7.68 -3.44 -7.49
C ASN A 58 -8.94 -2.61 -7.25
N PHE A 59 -9.96 -3.18 -6.60
CA PHE A 59 -11.17 -2.47 -6.20
C PHE A 59 -10.86 -1.32 -5.23
N CYS A 60 -10.02 -1.58 -4.22
CA CYS A 60 -9.65 -0.55 -3.25
C CYS A 60 -8.82 0.56 -3.89
N GLU A 61 -7.86 0.23 -4.75
CA GLU A 61 -7.07 1.21 -5.53
C GLU A 61 -7.96 2.06 -6.45
N LEU A 62 -8.94 1.43 -7.10
CA LEU A 62 -9.91 2.16 -7.90
C LEU A 62 -10.70 3.15 -7.04
N ALA A 63 -11.26 2.69 -5.91
CA ALA A 63 -12.03 3.52 -4.99
C ALA A 63 -11.20 4.70 -4.43
N THR A 64 -9.95 4.45 -4.03
CA THR A 64 -9.07 5.52 -3.54
C THR A 64 -8.65 6.49 -4.64
N SER A 65 -8.48 6.03 -5.89
CA SER A 65 -8.16 6.90 -7.03
C SER A 65 -9.30 7.86 -7.38
N HIS A 66 -10.55 7.42 -7.25
CA HIS A 66 -11.74 8.25 -7.50
C HIS A 66 -12.10 9.16 -6.31
N ALA A 67 -11.67 8.81 -5.10
CA ALA A 67 -11.87 9.64 -3.93
C ALA A 67 -11.00 10.91 -4.00
N VAL A 68 -11.60 12.01 -4.44
CA VAL A 68 -10.93 13.32 -4.51
C VAL A 68 -10.54 13.79 -3.11
N VAL A 69 -9.24 13.96 -2.87
CA VAL A 69 -8.72 14.49 -1.61
C VAL A 69 -8.94 15.99 -1.56
N LYS A 70 -9.94 16.43 -0.78
CA LYS A 70 -10.17 17.85 -0.51
C LYS A 70 -9.28 18.32 0.64
N THR A 71 -8.07 18.82 0.34
CA THR A 71 -7.25 19.52 1.34
C THR A 71 -7.57 21.01 1.39
N SER A 72 -7.69 21.56 2.61
CA SER A 72 -7.79 23.01 2.81
C SER A 72 -6.50 23.72 2.37
N LYS A 73 -6.62 24.95 1.88
CA LYS A 73 -5.50 25.74 1.33
C LYS A 73 -4.38 26.03 2.35
N ASN A 74 -4.66 25.94 3.66
CA ASN A 74 -3.73 26.32 4.74
C ASN A 74 -3.15 25.13 5.54
N THR A 75 -2.98 23.95 4.92
CA THR A 75 -2.43 22.79 5.64
C THR A 75 -0.91 22.69 5.53
N LYS A 76 -0.24 22.38 6.66
CA LYS A 76 1.23 22.21 6.75
C LYS A 76 1.81 21.10 5.85
N HIS A 77 1.02 20.05 5.58
CA HIS A 77 1.46 18.89 4.83
C HIS A 77 0.50 18.59 3.67
N VAL A 78 1.01 17.91 2.64
CA VAL A 78 0.18 17.26 1.63
C VAL A 78 -0.42 16.01 2.26
N TYR A 79 -1.72 15.79 2.07
CA TYR A 79 -2.40 14.62 2.60
C TYR A 79 -2.67 13.60 1.51
N LYS A 80 -2.65 12.32 1.89
CA LYS A 80 -3.08 11.21 1.05
C LYS A 80 -4.10 10.37 1.80
N ILE A 81 -4.92 9.62 1.09
CA ILE A 81 -5.89 8.71 1.70
C ILE A 81 -5.15 7.65 2.52
N ASN A 82 -5.71 7.31 3.68
CA ASN A 82 -5.24 6.17 4.45
C ASN A 82 -5.71 4.87 3.79
N PHE A 83 -4.83 4.26 2.98
CA PHE A 83 -5.15 3.04 2.26
C PHE A 83 -5.64 1.90 3.18
N ALA A 84 -5.03 1.71 4.35
CA ALA A 84 -5.43 0.64 5.26
C ALA A 84 -6.84 0.85 5.82
N THR A 85 -7.21 2.09 6.14
CA THR A 85 -8.57 2.41 6.56
C THR A 85 -9.55 2.28 5.39
N ALA A 86 -9.16 2.71 4.19
CA ALA A 86 -9.98 2.56 2.98
C ALA A 86 -10.29 1.10 2.68
N VAL A 87 -9.30 0.20 2.80
CA VAL A 87 -9.51 -1.26 2.65
C VAL A 87 -10.57 -1.78 3.63
N ASN A 88 -10.53 -1.35 4.89
CA ASN A 88 -11.52 -1.79 5.88
C ASN A 88 -12.92 -1.26 5.57
N ILE A 89 -13.02 -0.02 5.08
CA ILE A 89 -14.29 0.56 4.62
C ILE A 89 -14.83 -0.21 3.40
N CYS A 90 -13.98 -0.47 2.40
CA CYS A 90 -14.33 -1.27 1.22
C CYS A 90 -14.80 -2.69 1.59
N ARG A 91 -14.15 -3.33 2.57
CA ARG A 91 -14.60 -4.64 3.08
C ARG A 91 -15.97 -4.57 3.73
N ALA A 92 -16.22 -3.54 4.54
CA ALA A 92 -17.51 -3.36 5.19
C ALA A 92 -18.62 -3.15 4.15
N TYR A 93 -18.36 -2.32 3.13
CA TYR A 93 -19.26 -2.11 2.00
C TYR A 93 -19.56 -3.42 1.25
N LEU A 94 -18.54 -4.19 0.87
CA LEU A 94 -18.73 -5.47 0.16
C LEU A 94 -19.48 -6.53 0.99
N LYS A 95 -19.34 -6.49 2.32
CA LYS A 95 -19.96 -7.48 3.22
C LYS A 95 -21.40 -7.13 3.57
N HIS A 96 -21.70 -5.86 3.78
CA HIS A 96 -22.98 -5.41 4.33
C HIS A 96 -23.84 -4.64 3.32
N GLY A 97 -23.29 -4.30 2.15
CA GLY A 97 -23.89 -3.32 1.26
C GLY A 97 -23.85 -1.91 1.87
N GLY A 98 -24.32 -0.92 1.11
CA GLY A 98 -24.42 0.46 1.57
C GLY A 98 -24.53 1.45 0.42
N ASP A 99 -24.68 2.72 0.76
CA ASP A 99 -24.59 3.79 -0.22
C ASP A 99 -23.12 4.01 -0.63
N GLU A 100 -22.91 4.05 -1.94
CA GLU A 100 -21.60 4.32 -2.54
C GLU A 100 -21.12 5.73 -2.19
N THR A 101 -22.04 6.70 -2.15
CA THR A 101 -21.70 8.11 -1.89
C THR A 101 -21.21 8.29 -0.46
N GLU A 102 -21.94 7.77 0.52
CA GLU A 102 -21.52 7.75 1.92
C GLU A 102 -20.18 7.05 2.13
N THR A 103 -19.97 5.91 1.47
CA THR A 103 -18.72 5.14 1.55
C THR A 103 -17.53 5.95 1.03
N MET A 104 -17.71 6.64 -0.11
CA MET A 104 -16.67 7.50 -0.68
C MET A 104 -16.38 8.72 0.19
N LEU A 105 -17.39 9.34 0.78
CA LEU A 105 -17.23 10.44 1.74
C LEU A 105 -16.47 9.98 2.99
N LEU A 106 -16.73 8.76 3.47
CA LEU A 106 -16.02 8.18 4.60
C LEU A 106 -14.55 7.93 4.28
N ILE A 107 -14.23 7.42 3.08
CA ILE A 107 -12.85 7.26 2.61
C ILE A 107 -12.12 8.62 2.58
N GLN A 108 -12.79 9.66 2.06
CA GLN A 108 -12.23 11.02 1.99
C GLN A 108 -11.91 11.61 3.37
N LYS A 109 -12.64 11.22 4.42
CA LYS A 109 -12.43 11.70 5.79
C LYS A 109 -11.10 11.19 6.38
N TYR A 110 -10.67 9.98 6.02
CA TYR A 110 -9.49 9.35 6.62
C TYR A 110 -8.23 9.61 5.80
N LEU A 111 -7.54 10.70 6.15
CA LEU A 111 -6.31 11.13 5.50
C LEU A 111 -5.07 10.95 6.38
N THR A 112 -3.93 10.69 5.75
CA THR A 112 -2.60 10.63 6.38
C THR A 112 -1.67 11.70 5.78
N PRO A 113 -0.90 12.42 6.62
CA PRO A 113 0.02 13.44 6.12
C PRO A 113 1.25 12.79 5.48
N VAL A 114 1.59 13.24 4.27
CA VAL A 114 2.84 12.90 3.58
C VAL A 114 3.95 13.76 4.17
N ARG A 115 4.85 13.12 4.92
CA ARG A 115 6.00 13.79 5.54
C ARG A 115 7.25 13.55 4.69
N TYR A 116 7.61 14.55 3.89
CA TYR A 116 8.87 14.56 3.17
C TYR A 116 10.05 14.61 4.16
N ASN A 117 11.18 13.99 3.82
CA ASN A 117 12.42 13.97 4.61
C ASN A 117 12.34 13.33 6.01
N ARG A 118 11.41 12.41 6.25
CA ARG A 118 11.43 11.61 7.48
C ARG A 118 12.64 10.67 7.48
N LYS A 119 13.68 11.04 8.22
CA LYS A 119 14.80 10.14 8.55
C LYS A 119 14.44 9.37 9.81
N TYR A 120 14.27 8.06 9.70
CA TYR A 120 14.17 7.19 10.87
C TYR A 120 15.58 6.67 11.18
N PRO A 121 16.16 6.99 12.36
CA PRO A 121 17.48 6.46 12.71
C PRO A 121 17.39 4.93 12.79
N ILE A 122 18.26 4.25 12.04
CA ILE A 122 18.36 2.80 12.13
C ILE A 122 19.03 2.49 13.47
N HIS A 123 18.25 1.97 14.41
CA HIS A 123 18.79 1.44 15.67
C HIS A 123 19.52 0.13 15.37
N LEU A 124 20.81 0.22 15.06
CA LEU A 124 21.69 -0.93 14.90
C LEU A 124 21.82 -1.60 16.27
N ARG A 125 21.24 -2.79 16.42
CA ARG A 125 21.51 -3.64 17.57
C ARG A 125 22.82 -4.41 17.32
N PRO A 126 23.71 -4.54 18.32
CA PRO A 126 24.88 -5.40 18.20
C PRO A 126 24.42 -6.80 17.80
N LYS A 127 24.99 -7.34 16.73
CA LYS A 127 24.69 -8.71 16.29
C LYS A 127 25.36 -9.64 17.31
N ARG A 128 24.58 -10.44 18.03
CA ARG A 128 25.14 -11.45 18.94
C ARG A 128 25.97 -12.45 18.11
N ASN A 129 27.16 -12.82 18.59
CA ASN A 129 27.93 -13.91 18.00
C ASN A 129 27.04 -15.16 17.99
N ARG A 130 26.86 -15.77 16.81
CA ARG A 130 26.21 -17.08 16.70
C ARG A 130 27.30 -18.11 16.90
N ASP A 131 27.31 -18.75 18.06
CA ASP A 131 28.23 -19.85 18.31
C ASP A 131 27.82 -21.04 17.43
N PHE A 132 28.79 -21.60 16.70
CA PHE A 132 28.62 -22.76 15.79
C PHE A 132 28.46 -24.08 16.58
N MET A 133 27.73 -24.08 17.69
CA MET A 133 27.61 -25.24 18.60
C MET A 133 26.69 -26.36 18.09
N TYR A 134 26.18 -26.31 16.86
CA TYR A 134 25.27 -27.32 16.32
C TYR A 134 25.95 -28.63 15.87
N ARG A 135 27.25 -28.82 16.19
CA ARG A 135 28.03 -30.01 15.84
C ARG A 135 28.69 -30.72 17.04
N VAL A 136 28.25 -30.45 18.27
CA VAL A 136 28.82 -31.08 19.49
C VAL A 136 27.83 -32.06 20.12
N ALA A 137 27.08 -32.82 19.31
CA ALA A 137 26.26 -33.94 19.74
C ALA A 137 26.63 -35.19 18.94
#